data_AF-A0A6B3G663-F1
#
_entry.id   AF-A0A6B3G663-F1
#
_cell.length_a   1.000
_cell.length_b   1.000
_cell.length_c   1.000
_cell.angle_alpha   90.00
_cell.angle_beta   90.00
_cell.angle_gamma   90.00
#
_symmetry.space_group_name_H-M   'P 1'
#
loop_
_entity.id
_entity.type
_entity.pdbx_description
1 polymer ?
#
loop_
_entity_poly.entity_id
_entity_poly.type
_entity_poly.pdbx_seq_one_letter_code
_entity_poly.pdbx_strand_id
1 'polypeptide(L)' 'MTQTIGELLETAADRALPVVRGIDDGQLGGPTPCAEYDVRALLNHLFLVVVNFQALAAREDVDFTQEPDFVADG' A
#
# COMPACT_ATOMS: atom_id res chain seq x y z
N MET A 1 -5.81 6.82 -27.55
CA MET A 1 -4.63 6.09 -27.05
C MET A 1 -5.09 5.18 -25.94
N THR A 2 -4.71 3.91 -25.98
CA THR A 2 -4.94 2.96 -24.88
C THR A 2 -3.80 3.14 -23.89
N GLN A 3 -4.10 3.39 -22.61
CA GLN A 3 -3.08 3.39 -21.56
C GLN A 3 -2.78 1.96 -21.14
N THR A 4 -1.50 1.65 -20.93
CA THR A 4 -1.04 0.40 -20.32
C THR A 4 -1.33 0.41 -18.82
N ILE A 5 -1.35 -0.77 -18.22
CA ILE A 5 -1.50 -0.90 -16.76
C ILE A 5 -0.34 -0.23 -16.00
N GLY A 6 0.89 -0.25 -16.56
CA GLY A 6 2.06 0.40 -15.97
C GLY A 6 1.89 1.92 -15.87
N GLU A 7 1.47 2.56 -16.96
CA GLU A 7 1.20 4.01 -16.99
C GLU A 7 0.08 4.41 -16.02
N LEU A 8 -0.95 3.57 -15.88
CA LEU A 8 -2.02 3.78 -14.91
C LEU A 8 -1.51 3.68 -13.47
N LEU A 9 -0.65 2.70 -13.17
CA LEU A 9 -0.05 2.52 -11.85
C LEU A 9 0.91 3.66 -11.49
N GLU A 10 1.71 4.14 -12.45
CA GLU A 10 2.58 5.30 -12.25
C GLU A 10 1.76 6.55 -11.92
N THR A 11 0.70 6.82 -12.70
CA THR A 11 -0.22 7.93 -12.42
C THR A 11 -0.90 7.81 -11.05
N ALA A 12 -1.25 6.59 -10.63
CA ALA A 12 -1.84 6.35 -9.32
C ALA A 12 -0.83 6.60 -8.20
N ALA A 13 0.42 6.13 -8.37
CA ALA A 13 1.50 6.33 -7.41
C ALA A 13 1.81 7.83 -7.22
N ASP A 14 1.88 8.61 -8.30
CA ASP A 14 2.11 10.06 -8.25
C ASP A 14 1.08 10.81 -7.39
N ARG A 15 -0.17 10.33 -7.38
CA ARG A 15 -1.26 10.90 -6.57
C ARG A 15 -1.27 10.38 -5.15
N ALA A 16 -0.90 9.11 -4.94
CA ALA A 16 -0.92 8.48 -3.63
C ALA A 16 0.28 8.91 -2.76
N LEU A 17 1.46 9.08 -3.36
CA LEU A 17 2.70 9.38 -2.63
C LEU A 17 2.62 10.64 -1.76
N PRO A 18 2.08 11.80 -2.22
CA PRO A 18 1.92 12.98 -1.38
C PRO A 18 1.01 12.74 -0.18
N VAL A 19 -0.04 11.93 -0.33
CA VAL A 19 -0.98 11.61 0.76
C VAL A 19 -0.28 10.75 1.80
N VAL A 20 0.38 9.67 1.38
CA VAL A 20 1.09 8.75 2.29
C VAL A 20 2.22 9.47 3.02
N ARG A 21 2.98 10.32 2.32
CA ARG A 21 4.06 11.14 2.93
C ARG A 21 3.57 12.19 3.91
N GLY A 22 2.29 12.56 3.85
CA GLY A 22 1.68 13.52 4.75
C GLY A 22 1.12 12.91 6.04
N ILE A 23 1.24 11.59 6.23
CA ILE A 23 0.76 10.88 7.41
C ILE A 23 1.84 10.88 8.48
N ASP A 24 1.55 11.44 9.64
CA ASP A 24 2.39 11.32 10.84
C ASP A 24 1.96 10.15 11.75
N ASP A 25 2.85 9.74 12.67
CA ASP A 25 2.62 8.62 13.58
C ASP A 25 1.35 8.79 14.44
N GLY A 26 0.99 10.03 14.78
CA GLY A 26 -0.21 10.35 15.56
C GLY A 26 -1.51 10.09 14.79
N GLN A 27 -1.44 9.97 13.46
CA GLN A 27 -2.59 9.70 12.59
C GLN A 27 -2.81 8.21 12.32
N LEU A 28 -1.86 7.33 12.67
CA LEU A 28 -1.90 5.91 12.36
C LEU A 28 -3.11 5.17 12.96
N GLY A 29 -3.57 5.60 14.15
CA GLY A 29 -4.78 5.06 14.78
C GLY A 29 -6.09 5.73 14.34
N GLY A 30 -6.05 6.63 13.35
CA GLY A 30 -7.23 7.35 12.87
C GLY A 30 -8.20 6.46 12.07
N PRO A 31 -9.51 6.77 12.07
CA PRO A 31 -10.48 6.01 11.29
C PRO A 31 -10.33 6.28 9.79
N THR A 32 -10.68 5.30 8.96
CA THR A 32 -10.83 5.49 7.51
C THR A 32 -12.31 5.37 7.10
N PRO A 33 -12.70 5.79 5.89
CA PRO A 33 -14.05 5.56 5.38
C PRO A 33 -14.44 4.08 5.26
N CYS A 34 -13.44 3.18 5.17
CA CYS A 34 -13.63 1.74 5.27
C CYS A 34 -13.56 1.35 6.75
N ALA A 35 -14.69 0.88 7.31
CA ALA A 35 -14.78 0.62 8.75
C ALA A 35 -13.86 -0.52 9.22
N GLU A 36 -13.37 -1.34 8.29
CA GLU A 36 -12.46 -2.45 8.53
C GLU A 36 -11.03 -2.02 8.84
N TYR A 37 -10.66 -0.77 8.53
CA TYR A 37 -9.28 -0.29 8.61
C TYR A 37 -9.16 1.02 9.36
N ASP A 38 -8.25 1.07 10.34
CA ASP A 38 -7.58 2.32 10.71
C ASP A 38 -6.51 2.69 9.66
N VAL A 39 -5.91 3.87 9.78
CA VAL A 39 -4.92 4.36 8.81
C VAL A 39 -3.74 3.39 8.69
N ARG A 40 -3.24 2.85 9.81
CA ARG A 40 -2.14 1.88 9.85
C ARG A 40 -2.47 0.60 9.11
N ALA A 41 -3.63 0.01 9.37
CA ALA A 41 -4.08 -1.21 8.73
C ALA A 41 -4.28 -1.00 7.23
N LEU A 42 -4.83 0.15 6.82
CA LEU A 42 -4.97 0.48 5.40
C LEU A 42 -3.62 0.64 4.69
N LEU A 43 -2.64 1.29 5.33
CA LEU A 43 -1.29 1.43 4.79
C LEU A 43 -0.61 0.06 4.64
N ASN A 44 -0.63 -0.77 5.69
CA ASN A 44 -0.06 -2.12 5.62
C ASN A 44 -0.73 -2.97 4.53
N HIS A 45 -2.05 -2.87 4.38
CA HIS A 45 -2.79 -3.54 3.31
C HIS A 45 -2.31 -3.10 1.91
N LEU A 46 -2.14 -1.79 1.69
CA LEU A 46 -1.62 -1.27 0.42
C LEU A 46 -0.19 -1.74 0.15
N PHE A 47 0.69 -1.69 1.15
CA PHE A 47 2.09 -2.12 1.02
C PHE A 47 2.21 -3.62 0.72
N LEU A 48 1.41 -4.46 1.37
CA LEU A 48 1.38 -5.91 1.12
C LEU A 48 1.15 -6.21 -0.36
N VAL A 49 0.19 -5.52 -0.99
CA VAL A 49 -0.10 -5.68 -2.42
C VAL A 49 1.09 -5.28 -3.28
N VAL A 50 1.70 -4.13 -3.02
CA VAL A 50 2.84 -3.63 -3.81
C VAL A 50 4.04 -4.56 -3.72
N VAL A 51 4.43 -4.97 -2.51
CA VAL A 51 5.60 -5.84 -2.27
C VAL A 51 5.37 -7.21 -2.88
N ASN A 52 4.20 -7.82 -2.67
CA ASN A 52 3.92 -9.15 -3.22
C ASN A 52 3.86 -9.13 -4.75
N PHE A 53 3.33 -8.09 -5.39
CA PHE A 53 3.38 -8.00 -6.86
C PHE A 53 4.81 -7.85 -7.41
N GLN A 54 5.69 -7.14 -6.69
CA GLN A 54 7.10 -7.06 -7.06
C GLN A 54 7.80 -8.43 -6.92
N ALA A 55 7.57 -9.14 -5.83
CA ALA A 55 8.07 -10.49 -5.62
C ALA A 55 7.58 -11.47 -6.70
N LEU A 56 6.28 -11.43 -7.03
CA LEU A 56 5.71 -12.21 -8.14
C LEU A 56 6.36 -11.87 -9.48
N ALA A 57 6.66 -10.60 -9.76
CA ALA A 57 7.38 -10.21 -10.97
C ALA A 57 8.81 -10.76 -11.00
N ALA A 58 9.44 -10.90 -9.84
CA ALA A 58 10.73 -11.56 -9.65
C ALA A 58 10.65 -13.11 -9.67
N ARG A 59 9.45 -13.69 -9.83
CA ARG A 59 9.16 -15.13 -9.79
C ARG A 59 9.41 -15.77 -8.42
N GLU A 60 9.17 -15.01 -7.37
CA GLU A 60 9.23 -15.47 -5.99
C GLU A 60 7.84 -15.97 -5.54
N ASP A 61 7.83 -16.86 -4.55
CA ASP A 61 6.59 -17.29 -3.89
C ASP A 61 6.12 -16.19 -2.91
N VAL A 62 4.80 -15.97 -2.84
CA VAL A 62 4.19 -14.97 -1.95
C VAL A 62 3.05 -15.58 -1.16
N ASP A 63 2.86 -15.08 0.06
CA ASP A 63 1.73 -15.42 0.91
C ASP A 63 0.90 -14.16 1.21
N PHE A 64 -0.29 -14.08 0.60
CA PHE A 64 -1.24 -12.99 0.82
C PHE A 64 -2.04 -13.14 2.12
N THR A 65 -1.85 -14.22 2.87
CA THR A 65 -2.52 -14.44 4.16
C THR A 65 -1.73 -13.86 5.34
N GLN A 66 -0.47 -13.46 5.11
CA GLN A 66 0.31 -12.74 6.12
C GLN A 66 -0.12 -11.27 6.19
N GLU A 67 -0.12 -10.72 7.40
CA GLU A 67 -0.38 -9.30 7.69
C GLU A 67 0.87 -8.65 8.31
N PRO A 68 1.97 -8.51 7.55
CA PRO A 68 3.18 -7.86 8.01
C PRO A 68 2.94 -6.36 8.28
N ASP A 69 3.72 -5.83 9.22
CA ASP A 69 3.55 -4.48 9.76
C ASP A 69 4.67 -3.54 9.29
N PHE A 70 4.66 -3.25 8.00
CA PHE A 70 5.67 -2.40 7.35
C PHE A 70 5.78 -0.99 7.95
N VAL A 71 4.69 -0.50 8.54
CA VAL A 71 4.62 0.87 9.06
C VAL A 71 5.17 0.99 10.49
N ALA A 72 5.15 -0.09 11.27
CA ALA A 72 5.63 -0.06 12.66
C ALA A 72 7.06 -0.58 12.86
N ASP A 73 7.62 -1.27 11.87
CA ASP A 73 9.00 -1.80 11.89
C ASP A 73 10.07 -0.73 11.56
N GLY A 74 9.79 0.55 11.83
CA GLY A 74 10.66 1.71 11.54
C GLY A 74 11.50 2.20 12.71
#